data_AF-A0A6I2UKJ7-F1
#
_entry.id   AF-A0A6I2UKJ7-F1
#
_cell.length_a   1.000
_cell.length_b   1.000
_cell.length_c   1.000
_cell.angle_alpha   90.00
_cell.angle_beta   90.00
_cell.angle_gamma   90.00
#
_symmetry.space_group_name_H-M   'P 1'
#
loop_
_entity.id
_entity.type
_entity.pdbx_description
1 polymer ?
#
loop_
_entity_poly.entity_id
_entity_poly.type
_entity_poly.pdbx_seq_one_letter_code
_entity_poly.pdbx_strand_id
1 'polypeptide(L)'
;MEEFCCPNCGSENVESVKLLYEEGHFTTQETRQEIVGSIAQNRVTEYSDGSKKTEYIGSTPIYGDVTRTTVQKTMLASRLEPPEIPIRSERKKFWFEKIVNLLLKISLAYATLVLILLVVLFGFPFLVFMLLKGTEYALEWLVSYGGGFYNNGILWKINWISIGVYSAPIVLLIRKGISKLPVVVMREKELDEEYKKNCENYKDLYDKWSNSYVCRRCYNIFENHAKDKVK
;
A
#
# COMPACT_ATOMS: atom_id res chain seq x y z
N MET A 1 29.66 16.78 -38.97
CA MET A 1 28.27 16.97 -38.49
C MET A 1 27.43 16.99 -39.74
N GLU A 2 26.56 16.02 -39.95
CA GLU A 2 25.56 16.14 -41.01
C GLU A 2 24.63 17.29 -40.63
N GLU A 3 24.53 18.32 -41.48
CA GLU A 3 23.62 19.45 -41.28
C GLU A 3 22.19 18.93 -41.41
N PHE A 4 21.50 18.81 -40.27
CA PHE A 4 20.09 18.43 -40.24
C PHE A 4 19.24 19.66 -40.50
N CYS A 5 18.63 19.75 -41.68
CA CYS A 5 17.65 20.80 -41.99
C CYS A 5 16.24 20.37 -41.57
N CYS A 6 15.45 21.32 -41.06
CA CYS A 6 14.05 21.08 -40.74
C CYS A 6 13.25 20.70 -41.99
N PRO A 7 12.50 19.57 -42.00
CA PRO A 7 11.74 19.14 -43.18
C PRO A 7 10.58 20.08 -43.52
N ASN A 8 10.10 20.88 -42.56
CA ASN A 8 8.96 21.77 -42.77
C ASN A 8 9.37 23.15 -43.35
N CYS A 9 10.54 23.68 -42.97
CA CYS A 9 10.94 25.05 -43.35
C CYS A 9 12.37 25.18 -43.90
N GLY A 10 13.12 24.08 -44.01
CA GLY A 10 14.49 24.05 -44.51
C GLY A 10 15.54 24.69 -43.60
N SER A 11 15.17 25.13 -42.39
CA SER A 11 16.10 25.78 -41.48
C SER A 11 17.09 24.78 -40.86
N GLU A 12 18.37 25.15 -40.85
CA GLU A 12 19.45 24.44 -40.15
C GLU A 12 19.41 24.66 -38.62
N ASN A 13 18.59 25.58 -38.13
CA ASN A 13 18.45 25.89 -36.72
C ASN A 13 17.53 24.87 -36.04
N VAL A 14 18.07 23.66 -35.87
CA VAL A 14 17.41 22.51 -35.25
C VAL A 14 18.19 22.08 -34.02
N GLU A 15 17.48 21.57 -33.03
CA GLU A 15 18.09 21.13 -31.79
C GLU A 15 17.38 19.91 -31.25
N SER A 16 18.10 19.05 -30.54
CA SER A 16 17.50 17.84 -29.99
C SER A 16 16.47 18.20 -28.90
N VAL A 17 15.33 17.51 -28.91
CA VAL A 17 14.29 17.64 -27.88
C VAL A 17 14.86 17.39 -26.49
N LYS A 18 15.73 16.40 -26.35
CA LYS A 18 16.34 16.01 -25.08
C LYS A 18 17.19 17.14 -24.48
N LEU A 19 18.10 17.74 -25.26
CA LEU A 19 18.92 18.85 -24.78
C LEU A 19 18.06 20.06 -24.41
N LEU A 20 17.08 20.42 -25.24
CA LEU A 20 16.14 21.51 -24.93
C LEU A 20 15.34 21.27 -23.65
N TYR A 21 14.93 20.02 -23.41
CA TYR A 21 14.27 19.63 -22.17
C TYR A 21 15.21 19.82 -20.98
N GLU A 22 16.45 19.32 -21.06
CA GLU A 22 17.46 19.44 -20.00
C GLU A 22 17.82 20.91 -19.70
N GLU A 23 18.04 21.73 -20.73
CA GLU A 23 18.33 23.17 -20.60
C GLU A 23 17.17 23.97 -19.99
N GLY A 24 15.93 23.54 -20.24
CA GLY A 24 14.76 24.22 -19.72
C GLY A 24 14.49 23.95 -18.24
N HIS A 25 15.32 23.16 -17.56
CA HIS A 25 15.27 23.00 -16.10
C HIS A 25 16.25 23.96 -15.44
N PHE A 26 15.76 24.78 -14.53
CA PHE A 26 16.61 25.65 -13.72
C PHE A 26 16.21 25.56 -12.26
N THR A 27 17.19 25.78 -11.41
CA THR A 27 17.02 25.69 -9.96
C THR A 27 17.09 27.09 -9.39
N THR A 28 16.00 27.52 -8.76
CA THR A 28 15.95 28.80 -8.05
C THR A 28 16.10 28.53 -6.56
N GLN A 29 17.07 29.19 -5.93
CA GLN A 29 17.20 29.19 -4.48
C GLN A 29 16.58 30.48 -3.94
N GLU A 30 15.60 30.33 -3.06
CA GLU A 30 14.99 31.44 -2.35
C GLU A 30 15.30 31.27 -0.86
N THR A 31 15.95 32.28 -0.28
CA THR A 31 16.13 32.37 1.17
C THR A 31 15.06 33.28 1.71
N ARG A 32 14.18 32.73 2.55
CA ARG A 32 13.13 33.50 3.21
C ARG A 32 13.11 33.20 4.70
N GLN A 33 12.69 34.17 5.50
CA GLN A 33 12.48 33.95 6.92
C GLN A 33 11.27 33.05 7.13
N GLU A 34 11.51 31.89 7.73
CA GLU A 34 10.46 30.95 8.12
C GLU A 34 10.56 30.63 9.61
N ILE A 35 9.49 30.08 10.17
CA ILE A 35 9.49 29.58 11.54
C ILE A 35 10.24 28.25 11.55
N VAL A 36 11.45 28.25 12.11
CA VAL A 36 12.34 27.07 12.18
C VAL A 36 12.10 26.27 13.47
N GLY A 37 11.46 26.90 14.46
CA GLY A 37 11.08 26.23 15.70
C GLY A 37 10.23 27.13 16.58
N SER A 38 9.97 26.68 17.79
CA SER A 38 9.31 27.49 18.82
C SER A 38 9.91 27.22 20.19
N ILE A 39 9.98 28.25 21.02
CA ILE A 39 10.38 28.12 22.42
C ILE A 39 9.10 28.04 23.25
N ALA A 40 8.90 26.92 23.95
CA ALA A 40 7.80 26.75 24.88
C ALA A 40 8.02 27.62 26.12
N GLN A 41 7.03 28.43 26.46
CA GLN A 41 7.00 29.23 27.68
C GLN A 41 6.22 28.46 28.75
N ASN A 42 6.93 28.06 29.81
CA ASN A 42 6.36 27.31 30.92
C ASN A 42 6.38 28.17 32.19
N ARG A 43 5.27 28.19 32.92
CA ARG A 43 5.19 28.74 34.28
C ARG A 43 5.56 27.64 35.26
N VAL A 44 6.50 27.89 36.15
CA VAL A 44 6.72 26.99 37.30
C VAL A 44 6.18 27.68 38.53
N THR A 45 5.16 27.07 39.14
CA THR A 45 4.63 27.49 40.44
C THR A 45 5.17 26.54 41.50
N GLU A 46 5.90 27.09 42.46
CA GLU A 46 6.40 26.35 43.62
C GLU A 46 5.46 26.60 44.80
N TYR A 47 4.92 25.52 45.36
CA TYR A 47 4.00 25.57 46.48
C TYR A 47 4.78 25.47 47.80
N SER A 48 4.14 25.85 48.91
CA SER A 48 4.74 25.89 50.24
C SER A 48 5.19 24.53 50.78
N ASP A 49 4.77 23.43 50.15
CA ASP A 49 5.20 22.06 50.44
C ASP A 49 6.47 21.65 49.66
N GLY A 50 7.06 22.56 48.88
CA GLY A 50 8.22 22.33 48.02
C GLY A 50 7.88 21.64 46.68
N SER A 51 6.61 21.39 46.40
CA SER A 51 6.19 20.81 45.12
C SER A 51 6.20 21.87 44.01
N LYS A 52 6.65 21.48 42.81
CA LYS A 52 6.69 22.35 41.63
C LYS A 52 5.70 21.86 40.59
N LYS A 53 4.77 22.73 40.18
CA LYS A 53 3.88 22.47 39.05
C LYS A 53 4.32 23.32 37.87
N THR A 54 4.55 22.66 36.73
CA THR A 54 4.90 23.31 35.47
C THR A 54 3.65 23.38 34.59
N GLU A 55 3.21 24.57 34.25
CA GLU A 55 2.06 24.81 33.36
C GLU A 55 2.53 25.48 32.07
N TYR A 56 2.09 24.96 30.92
CA TYR A 56 2.40 25.53 29.61
C TYR A 56 1.57 26.80 29.39
N ILE A 57 2.23 27.94 29.16
CA ILE A 57 1.60 29.25 28.97
C ILE A 57 1.42 29.57 27.47
N GLY A 58 2.35 29.11 26.64
CA GLY A 58 2.34 29.41 25.21
C GLY A 58 3.68 29.10 24.55
N SER A 59 3.85 29.52 23.29
CA SER A 59 5.12 29.39 22.59
C SER A 59 5.41 30.61 21.74
N THR A 60 6.68 30.97 21.65
CA THR A 60 7.16 32.03 20.75
C THR A 60 7.88 31.40 19.55
N PRO A 61 7.49 31.74 18.32
CA PRO A 61 8.15 31.21 17.12
C PRO A 61 9.57 31.77 17.00
N ILE A 62 10.51 30.90 16.61
CA ILE A 62 11.87 31.27 16.23
C ILE A 62 11.89 31.39 14.70
N TYR A 63 12.13 32.59 14.21
CA TYR A 63 12.36 32.84 12.79
C TYR A 63 13.82 32.60 12.45
N GLY A 64 14.07 31.89 11.36
CA GLY A 64 15.40 31.67 10.82
C GLY A 64 15.36 31.72 9.30
N ASP A 65 16.51 32.03 8.72
CA ASP A 65 16.68 32.02 7.27
C ASP A 65 16.69 30.58 6.77
N VAL A 66 15.68 30.23 5.98
CA VAL A 66 15.57 28.91 5.36
C VAL A 66 15.76 29.07 3.86
N THR A 67 16.81 28.46 3.34
CA THR A 67 17.04 28.37 1.90
C THR A 67 16.24 27.21 1.33
N ARG A 68 15.20 27.51 0.54
CA ARG A 68 14.45 26.51 -0.21
C ARG A 68 14.92 26.49 -1.65
N THR A 69 15.24 25.30 -2.11
CA THR A 69 15.63 25.05 -3.51
C THR A 69 14.39 24.59 -4.26
N THR A 70 13.94 25.38 -5.23
CA THR A 70 12.79 25.03 -6.07
C THR A 70 13.27 24.76 -7.49
N VAL A 71 13.01 23.56 -8.00
CA VAL A 71 13.26 23.23 -9.40
C VAL A 71 12.10 23.78 -10.22
N GLN A 72 12.40 24.65 -11.18
CA GLN A 72 11.44 25.20 -12.12
C GLN A 72 11.76 24.70 -13.53
N LYS A 73 10.73 24.64 -14.37
CA LYS A 73 10.84 24.25 -15.77
C LYS A 73 10.27 25.36 -16.65
N THR A 74 10.91 25.62 -17.78
CA THR A 74 10.40 26.56 -18.77
C THR A 74 9.15 26.01 -19.45
N MET A 75 8.31 26.89 -20.02
CA MET A 75 7.14 26.46 -20.80
C MET A 75 7.53 25.59 -22.00
N LEU A 76 8.71 25.81 -22.58
CA LEU A 76 9.22 25.01 -23.69
C LEU A 76 9.58 23.60 -23.22
N ALA A 77 10.34 23.45 -22.12
CA ALA A 77 10.64 22.14 -21.56
C ALA A 77 9.37 21.40 -21.11
N SER A 78 8.36 22.11 -20.61
CA SER A 78 7.10 21.46 -20.26
C SER A 78 6.34 20.89 -21.47
N ARG A 79 6.45 21.52 -22.65
CA ARG A 79 5.87 20.98 -23.89
C ARG A 79 6.67 19.80 -24.46
N LEU A 80 7.93 19.69 -24.09
CA LEU A 80 8.87 18.67 -24.56
C LEU A 80 9.07 17.55 -23.53
N GLU A 81 8.12 17.39 -22.61
CA GLU A 81 8.22 16.37 -21.56
C GLU A 81 8.39 14.96 -22.14
N PRO A 82 9.28 14.15 -21.55
CA PRO A 82 9.41 12.76 -21.93
C PRO A 82 8.10 12.00 -21.62
N PRO A 83 7.86 10.85 -22.27
CA PRO A 83 6.72 10.02 -21.93
C PRO A 83 6.75 9.62 -20.45
N GLU A 84 5.57 9.40 -19.87
CA GLU A 84 5.44 8.99 -18.48
C GLU A 84 6.00 7.57 -18.28
N ILE A 85 6.84 7.40 -17.26
CA ILE A 85 7.37 6.09 -16.88
C ILE A 85 6.20 5.22 -16.38
N PRO A 86 6.03 3.99 -16.89
CA PRO A 86 4.96 3.12 -16.44
C PRO A 86 5.16 2.80 -14.95
N ILE A 87 4.13 3.08 -14.14
CA ILE A 87 4.11 2.76 -12.71
C ILE A 87 3.42 1.40 -12.54
N ARG A 88 4.07 0.47 -11.85
CA ARG A 88 3.46 -0.83 -11.52
C ARG A 88 2.22 -0.57 -10.66
N SER A 89 1.06 -1.02 -11.14
CA SER A 89 -0.21 -0.71 -10.48
C SER A 89 -0.42 -1.52 -9.19
N GLU A 90 0.16 -1.06 -8.08
CA GLU A 90 -0.02 -1.69 -6.76
C GLU A 90 -1.47 -1.61 -6.24
N ARG A 91 -2.26 -0.66 -6.78
CA ARG A 91 -3.62 -0.36 -6.34
C ARG A 91 -4.59 -1.55 -6.49
N LYS A 92 -4.38 -2.43 -7.48
CA LYS A 92 -5.21 -3.63 -7.67
C LYS A 92 -4.94 -4.70 -6.60
N LYS A 93 -3.72 -4.78 -6.05
CA LYS A 93 -3.33 -5.75 -5.01
C LYS A 93 -4.05 -5.46 -3.69
N PHE A 94 -4.12 -4.17 -3.31
CA PHE A 94 -4.77 -3.73 -2.07
C PHE A 94 -6.28 -4.01 -2.01
N TRP A 95 -7.00 -3.82 -3.13
CA TRP A 95 -8.45 -4.06 -3.16
C TRP A 95 -8.78 -5.55 -3.06
N PHE A 96 -8.01 -6.41 -3.73
CA PHE A 96 -8.20 -7.87 -3.63
C PHE A 96 -7.84 -8.42 -2.25
N GLU A 97 -6.75 -7.97 -1.64
CA GLU A 97 -6.42 -8.38 -0.26
C GLU A 97 -7.52 -7.98 0.74
N LYS A 98 -8.10 -6.79 0.58
CA LYS A 98 -9.24 -6.36 1.41
C LYS A 98 -10.47 -7.24 1.22
N ILE A 99 -10.83 -7.59 -0.01
CA ILE A 99 -11.99 -8.46 -0.29
C ILE A 99 -11.76 -9.86 0.26
N VAL A 100 -10.59 -10.45 0.01
CA VAL A 100 -10.25 -11.79 0.49
C VAL A 100 -10.27 -11.83 2.03
N ASN A 101 -9.73 -10.80 2.69
CA ASN A 101 -9.77 -10.69 4.15
C ASN A 101 -11.20 -10.48 4.68
N LEU A 102 -12.04 -9.73 3.97
CA LEU A 102 -13.45 -9.56 4.31
C LEU A 102 -14.22 -10.90 4.21
N LEU A 103 -14.03 -11.64 3.11
CA LEU A 103 -14.65 -12.97 2.93
C LEU A 103 -14.17 -13.96 3.99
N LEU A 104 -12.89 -13.92 4.36
CA LEU A 104 -12.35 -14.75 5.44
C LEU A 104 -13.03 -14.44 6.78
N LYS A 105 -13.17 -13.14 7.12
CA LYS A 105 -13.87 -12.71 8.35
C LYS A 105 -15.33 -13.15 8.37
N ILE A 106 -16.02 -13.06 7.23
CA ILE A 106 -17.42 -13.53 7.10
C ILE A 106 -17.50 -15.04 7.32
N SER A 107 -16.59 -15.83 6.73
CA SER A 107 -16.56 -17.28 6.91
C SER A 107 -16.31 -17.69 8.37
N LEU A 108 -15.41 -16.97 9.06
CA LEU A 108 -15.12 -17.20 10.48
C LEU A 108 -16.35 -16.86 11.34
N ALA A 109 -16.99 -15.72 11.08
CA ALA A 109 -18.20 -15.30 11.78
C ALA A 109 -19.34 -16.34 11.59
N TYR A 110 -19.52 -16.84 10.37
CA TYR A 110 -20.50 -17.89 10.10
C TYR A 110 -20.19 -19.19 10.85
N ALA A 111 -18.92 -19.65 10.85
CA ALA A 111 -18.52 -20.82 11.62
C ALA A 111 -18.78 -20.65 13.12
N THR A 112 -18.51 -19.46 13.68
CA THR A 112 -18.81 -19.16 15.09
C THR A 112 -20.32 -19.17 15.38
N LEU A 113 -21.15 -18.65 14.47
CA LEU A 113 -22.61 -18.68 14.63
C LEU A 113 -23.16 -20.12 14.59
N VAL A 114 -22.66 -20.96 13.69
CA VAL A 114 -23.05 -22.38 13.63
C VAL A 114 -22.64 -23.10 14.91
N LEU A 115 -21.45 -22.82 15.45
CA LEU A 115 -21.01 -23.40 16.72
C LEU A 115 -21.92 -22.99 17.89
N ILE A 116 -22.28 -21.70 17.97
CA ILE A 116 -23.23 -21.20 18.98
C ILE A 116 -24.59 -21.89 18.83
N LEU A 117 -25.09 -22.01 17.60
CA LEU A 117 -26.36 -22.69 17.33
C LEU A 117 -26.32 -24.15 17.80
N LEU A 118 -25.23 -24.87 17.54
CA LEU A 118 -25.05 -26.25 18.03
C LEU A 118 -25.03 -26.29 19.57
N VAL A 119 -24.35 -25.36 20.23
CA VAL A 119 -24.34 -25.30 21.71
C VAL A 119 -25.74 -25.00 22.26
N VAL A 120 -26.52 -24.14 21.61
CA VAL A 120 -27.90 -23.85 22.04
C VAL A 120 -28.81 -25.05 21.78
N LEU A 121 -28.73 -25.67 20.60
CA LEU A 121 -29.61 -26.79 20.24
C LEU A 121 -29.29 -28.08 21.00
N PHE A 122 -28.02 -28.35 21.30
CA PHE A 122 -27.62 -29.58 21.97
C PHE A 122 -27.29 -29.37 23.45
N GLY A 123 -26.67 -28.26 23.80
CA GLY A 123 -26.27 -27.96 25.18
C GLY A 123 -27.42 -27.50 26.07
N PHE A 124 -28.36 -26.69 25.56
CA PHE A 124 -29.48 -26.20 26.38
C PHE A 124 -30.47 -27.32 26.75
N PRO A 125 -30.91 -28.21 25.84
CA PRO A 125 -31.76 -29.33 26.21
C PRO A 125 -31.10 -30.29 27.19
N PHE A 126 -29.78 -30.50 27.07
CA PHE A 126 -29.01 -31.29 28.02
C PHE A 126 -29.05 -30.68 29.43
N LEU A 127 -28.88 -29.35 29.53
CA LEU A 127 -28.90 -28.63 30.81
C LEU A 127 -30.31 -28.65 31.45
N VAL A 128 -31.35 -28.48 30.65
CA VAL A 128 -32.75 -28.57 31.12
C VAL A 128 -33.11 -30.00 31.53
N PHE A 129 -32.66 -31.01 30.78
CA PHE A 129 -32.86 -32.42 31.13
C PHE A 129 -32.17 -32.77 32.47
N MET A 130 -30.94 -32.31 32.68
CA MET A 130 -30.20 -32.45 33.94
C MET A 130 -30.95 -31.83 35.14
N LEU A 131 -31.57 -30.66 34.95
CA LEU A 131 -32.33 -29.99 36.02
C LEU A 131 -33.67 -30.66 36.32
N LEU A 132 -34.36 -31.20 35.31
CA LEU A 132 -35.71 -31.77 35.48
C LEU A 132 -35.72 -33.21 35.99
N LYS A 133 -34.74 -34.03 35.62
CA LYS A 133 -34.75 -35.49 35.89
C LYS A 133 -33.87 -35.90 37.07
N GLY A 134 -33.16 -34.96 37.70
CA GLY A 134 -32.22 -35.26 38.78
C GLY A 134 -30.96 -35.98 38.28
N THR A 135 -29.91 -35.98 39.10
CA THR A 135 -28.57 -36.48 38.75
C THR A 135 -28.50 -37.98 38.44
N GLU A 136 -29.55 -38.74 38.75
CA GLU A 136 -29.60 -40.20 38.56
C GLU A 136 -29.77 -40.58 37.08
N TYR A 137 -30.59 -39.85 36.31
CA TYR A 137 -30.78 -40.10 34.87
C TYR A 137 -29.73 -39.42 33.98
N ALA A 138 -29.04 -38.42 34.52
CA ALA A 138 -27.91 -37.78 33.87
C ALA A 138 -26.76 -38.75 33.60
N LEU A 139 -26.49 -39.63 34.57
CA LEU A 139 -25.45 -40.65 34.50
C LEU A 139 -25.75 -41.72 33.44
N GLU A 140 -26.99 -42.17 33.30
CA GLU A 140 -27.36 -43.14 32.25
C GLU A 140 -27.24 -42.52 30.84
N TRP A 141 -27.63 -41.25 30.68
CA TRP A 141 -27.48 -40.55 29.41
C TRP A 141 -26.00 -40.26 29.08
N LEU A 142 -25.19 -39.88 30.08
CA LEU A 142 -23.73 -39.73 29.98
C LEU A 142 -22.98 -41.06 29.84
N VAL A 143 -23.54 -42.20 30.21
CA VAL A 143 -22.91 -43.51 29.96
C VAL A 143 -23.30 -44.04 28.59
N SER A 144 -24.54 -43.81 28.16
CA SER A 144 -25.05 -44.20 26.84
C SER A 144 -24.43 -43.37 25.70
N TYR A 145 -24.23 -42.05 25.89
CA TYR A 145 -23.55 -41.18 24.92
C TYR A 145 -22.09 -40.86 25.28
N GLY A 146 -21.71 -40.98 26.56
CA GLY A 146 -20.43 -40.49 27.09
C GLY A 146 -19.52 -41.56 27.71
N GLY A 147 -19.72 -42.83 27.38
CA GLY A 147 -18.73 -43.90 27.63
C GLY A 147 -17.32 -43.62 27.07
N GLY A 148 -17.10 -42.52 26.34
CA GLY A 148 -15.79 -42.03 25.91
C GLY A 148 -15.24 -40.79 26.65
N PHE A 149 -15.94 -40.20 27.62
CA PHE A 149 -15.62 -38.83 28.10
C PHE A 149 -15.19 -38.68 29.56
N TYR A 150 -15.21 -39.73 30.38
CA TYR A 150 -14.99 -39.59 31.83
C TYR A 150 -13.52 -39.45 32.30
N ASN A 151 -12.52 -39.52 31.42
CA ASN A 151 -11.11 -39.29 31.78
C ASN A 151 -10.58 -37.85 31.50
N ASN A 152 -11.47 -36.90 31.23
CA ASN A 152 -11.13 -35.72 30.41
C ASN A 152 -11.17 -34.37 31.14
N GLY A 153 -10.87 -34.33 32.44
CA GLY A 153 -10.60 -33.08 33.17
C GLY A 153 -9.36 -32.32 32.65
N ILE A 154 -8.41 -33.06 32.07
CA ILE A 154 -7.29 -32.53 31.28
C ILE A 154 -7.78 -31.99 29.93
N LEU A 155 -8.81 -32.61 29.35
CA LEU A 155 -9.30 -32.30 28.01
C LEU A 155 -10.13 -31.01 27.96
N TRP A 156 -10.77 -30.58 29.05
CA TRP A 156 -11.42 -29.26 29.13
C TRP A 156 -10.44 -28.08 29.21
N LYS A 157 -9.30 -28.25 29.92
CA LYS A 157 -8.20 -27.27 29.91
C LYS A 157 -7.45 -27.29 28.58
N ILE A 158 -7.28 -28.47 27.98
CA ILE A 158 -6.78 -28.59 26.61
C ILE A 158 -7.76 -27.93 25.64
N ASN A 159 -9.08 -27.97 25.80
CA ASN A 159 -10.03 -27.40 24.83
C ASN A 159 -9.89 -25.88 24.65
N TRP A 160 -9.68 -25.12 25.74
CA TRP A 160 -9.43 -23.66 25.66
C TRP A 160 -8.04 -23.31 25.12
N ILE A 161 -7.01 -24.07 25.51
CA ILE A 161 -5.66 -23.91 24.96
C ILE A 161 -5.63 -24.35 23.48
N SER A 162 -6.41 -25.36 23.10
CA SER A 162 -6.54 -25.89 21.74
C SER A 162 -7.22 -24.88 20.83
N ILE A 163 -8.32 -24.25 21.26
CA ILE A 163 -9.00 -23.24 20.43
C ILE A 163 -8.09 -22.01 20.19
N GLY A 164 -7.29 -21.59 21.17
CA GLY A 164 -6.32 -20.50 21.02
C GLY A 164 -5.04 -20.88 20.24
N VAL A 165 -4.50 -22.07 20.48
CA VAL A 165 -3.22 -22.54 19.90
C VAL A 165 -3.39 -23.19 18.53
N TYR A 166 -4.57 -23.74 18.18
CA TYR A 166 -4.85 -24.24 16.82
C TYR A 166 -5.39 -23.15 15.89
N SER A 167 -6.07 -22.11 16.39
CA SER A 167 -6.60 -21.05 15.52
C SER A 167 -5.50 -20.16 14.91
N ALA A 168 -4.44 -19.82 15.66
CA ALA A 168 -3.33 -19.01 15.14
C ALA A 168 -2.54 -19.68 13.99
N PRO A 169 -2.08 -20.95 14.09
CA PRO A 169 -1.41 -21.63 13.00
C PRO A 169 -2.36 -21.99 11.86
N ILE A 170 -3.64 -22.29 12.10
CA ILE A 170 -4.62 -22.50 11.03
C ILE A 170 -4.83 -21.21 10.23
N VAL A 171 -4.96 -20.06 10.88
CA VAL A 171 -5.06 -18.76 10.19
C VAL A 171 -3.78 -18.43 9.41
N LEU A 172 -2.60 -18.74 9.96
CA LEU A 172 -1.33 -18.57 9.24
C LEU A 172 -1.19 -19.52 8.04
N LEU A 173 -1.62 -20.78 8.17
CA LEU A 173 -1.63 -21.75 7.06
C LEU A 173 -2.64 -21.37 5.99
N ILE A 174 -3.83 -20.89 6.37
CA ILE A 174 -4.82 -20.37 5.43
C ILE A 174 -4.27 -19.13 4.72
N ARG A 175 -3.63 -18.19 5.44
CA ARG A 175 -3.01 -17.02 4.83
C ARG A 175 -1.88 -17.39 3.86
N LYS A 176 -1.04 -18.36 4.21
CA LYS A 176 0.08 -18.87 3.40
C LYS A 176 -0.39 -19.75 2.23
N GLY A 177 -1.57 -20.37 2.36
CA GLY A 177 -2.25 -21.12 1.29
C GLY A 177 -2.97 -20.20 0.31
N ILE A 178 -3.59 -19.12 0.79
CA ILE A 178 -4.25 -18.11 -0.03
C ILE A 178 -3.24 -17.41 -0.96
N SER A 179 -2.03 -17.12 -0.49
CA SER A 179 -0.97 -16.55 -1.34
C SER A 179 -0.47 -17.53 -2.42
N LYS A 180 -0.81 -18.82 -2.31
CA LYS A 180 -0.52 -19.85 -3.31
C LYS A 180 -1.75 -20.26 -4.13
N LEU A 181 -2.91 -19.62 -3.93
CA LEU A 181 -4.09 -19.92 -4.74
C LEU A 181 -3.77 -19.59 -6.20
N PRO A 182 -4.09 -20.51 -7.14
CA PRO A 182 -3.74 -20.35 -8.54
C PRO A 182 -4.31 -19.05 -9.12
N VAL A 183 -5.49 -18.63 -8.66
CA VAL A 183 -6.13 -17.37 -9.09
C VAL A 183 -5.31 -16.12 -8.72
N VAL A 184 -4.67 -16.11 -7.53
CA VAL A 184 -3.84 -14.98 -7.08
C VAL A 184 -2.53 -14.95 -7.87
N VAL A 185 -1.92 -16.12 -8.08
CA VAL A 185 -0.66 -16.27 -8.83
C VAL A 185 -0.84 -15.93 -10.31
N MET A 186 -1.95 -16.35 -10.94
CA MET A 186 -2.23 -16.06 -12.35
C MET A 186 -2.42 -14.56 -12.58
N ARG A 187 -3.10 -13.84 -11.68
CA ARG A 187 -3.27 -12.40 -11.83
C ARG A 187 -1.98 -11.61 -11.59
N GLU A 188 -1.12 -12.05 -10.66
CA GLU A 188 0.19 -11.41 -10.48
C GLU A 188 1.03 -11.53 -11.76
N LYS A 189 0.99 -12.69 -12.44
CA LYS A 189 1.61 -12.87 -13.75
C LYS A 189 1.00 -12.00 -14.83
N GLU A 190 -0.33 -11.91 -14.93
CA GLU A 190 -0.99 -11.02 -15.89
C GLU A 190 -0.58 -9.55 -15.70
N LEU A 191 -0.49 -9.11 -14.44
CA LEU A 191 -0.11 -7.74 -14.11
C LEU A 191 1.37 -7.46 -14.44
N ASP A 192 2.22 -8.48 -14.27
CA ASP A 192 3.64 -8.41 -14.64
C ASP A 192 3.85 -8.44 -16.16
N GLU A 193 3.06 -9.22 -16.89
CA GLU A 193 3.04 -9.22 -18.35
C GLU A 193 2.54 -7.88 -18.91
N GLU A 194 1.46 -7.32 -18.35
CA GLU A 194 0.95 -6.00 -18.70
C GLU A 194 2.00 -4.91 -18.42
N TYR A 195 2.65 -4.97 -17.26
CA TYR A 195 3.72 -4.04 -16.91
C TYR A 195 4.92 -4.16 -17.85
N LYS A 196 5.34 -5.38 -18.19
CA LYS A 196 6.44 -5.62 -19.12
C LYS A 196 6.13 -5.07 -20.51
N LYS A 197 4.92 -5.32 -21.02
CA LYS A 197 4.46 -4.77 -22.29
C LYS A 197 4.43 -3.25 -22.28
N ASN A 198 4.00 -2.63 -21.18
CA ASN A 198 4.02 -1.18 -21.01
C ASN A 198 5.45 -0.63 -20.95
N CYS A 199 6.40 -1.35 -20.35
CA CYS A 199 7.82 -0.99 -20.34
C CYS A 199 8.45 -1.08 -21.75
N GLU A 200 8.09 -2.09 -22.53
CA GLU A 200 8.52 -2.23 -23.93
C GLU A 200 7.98 -1.07 -24.78
N ASN A 201 6.69 -0.77 -24.68
CA ASN A 201 6.09 0.38 -25.38
C ASN A 201 6.69 1.73 -24.90
N TYR A 202 6.95 1.87 -23.60
CA TYR A 202 7.63 3.05 -23.05
C TYR A 202 9.02 3.23 -23.66
N LYS A 203 9.78 2.14 -23.80
CA LYS A 203 11.12 2.18 -24.39
C LYS A 203 11.06 2.69 -25.83
N ASP A 204 10.13 2.19 -26.64
CA ASP A 204 9.97 2.64 -28.02
C ASP A 204 9.58 4.12 -28.11
N LEU A 205 8.67 4.58 -27.24
CA LEU A 205 8.26 5.98 -27.15
C LEU A 205 9.40 6.89 -26.68
N TYR A 206 10.17 6.44 -25.69
CA TYR A 206 11.32 7.18 -25.17
C TYR A 206 12.43 7.26 -26.20
N ASP A 207 12.69 6.18 -26.94
CA ASP A 207 13.67 6.15 -28.02
C ASP A 207 13.26 7.14 -29.13
N LYS A 208 11.99 7.18 -29.52
CA LYS A 208 11.48 8.21 -30.47
C LYS A 208 11.66 9.62 -29.94
N TRP A 209 11.27 9.88 -28.69
CA TRP A 209 11.41 11.19 -28.05
C TRP A 209 12.88 11.62 -27.97
N SER A 210 13.78 10.72 -27.59
CA SER A 210 15.22 11.00 -27.45
C SER A 210 15.91 11.28 -28.79
N ASN A 211 15.40 10.71 -29.89
CA ASN A 211 15.89 10.94 -31.24
C ASN A 211 15.08 12.01 -32.00
N SER A 212 14.20 12.75 -31.31
CA SER A 212 13.42 13.84 -31.89
C SER A 212 14.16 15.16 -31.81
N TYR A 213 13.89 16.03 -32.79
CA TYR A 213 14.47 17.36 -32.94
C TYR A 213 13.36 18.39 -33.08
N VAL A 214 13.62 19.61 -32.59
CA VAL A 214 12.73 20.76 -32.72
C VAL A 214 13.41 21.80 -33.60
N CYS A 215 12.69 22.34 -34.57
CA CYS A 215 13.15 23.50 -35.31
C CYS A 215 12.89 24.79 -34.52
N ARG A 216 13.92 25.60 -34.23
CA ARG A 216 13.73 26.89 -33.53
C ARG A 216 13.03 27.96 -34.36
N ARG A 217 12.90 27.77 -35.68
CA ARG A 217 12.21 28.71 -36.59
C ARG A 217 10.69 28.48 -36.63
N CYS A 218 10.25 27.24 -36.82
CA CYS A 218 8.84 26.90 -36.99
C CYS A 218 8.25 26.05 -35.85
N TYR A 219 9.06 25.68 -34.86
CA TYR A 219 8.68 24.85 -33.71
C TYR A 219 8.13 23.47 -34.06
N ASN A 220 8.35 23.01 -35.29
CA ASN A 220 7.95 21.66 -35.70
C ASN A 220 8.89 20.62 -35.08
N ILE A 221 8.31 19.57 -34.50
CA ILE A 221 9.04 18.43 -33.94
C ILE A 221 9.08 17.33 -35.00
N PHE A 222 10.24 16.74 -35.22
CA PHE A 222 10.41 15.66 -36.19
C PHE A 222 11.47 14.65 -35.72
N GLU A 223 11.34 13.41 -36.16
CA GLU A 223 12.29 12.34 -35.84
C GLU A 223 13.48 12.37 -36.79
N ASN A 224 14.67 12.07 -36.28
CA ASN A 224 15.85 11.92 -37.13
C ASN A 224 15.89 10.53 -37.78
N HIS A 225 15.51 10.47 -39.06
CA HIS A 225 15.55 9.26 -39.89
C HIS A 225 16.97 8.81 -40.29
N ALA A 226 18.04 9.46 -39.82
CA ALA A 226 19.41 9.07 -40.19
C ALA A 226 19.78 7.62 -39.81
N LYS A 227 19.10 7.03 -38.83
CA LYS A 227 19.28 5.59 -38.49
C LYS A 227 18.69 4.63 -39.53
N ASP A 228 17.75 5.07 -40.37
CA ASP A 228 17.11 4.21 -41.38
C ASP A 228 17.95 4.06 -42.66
N LYS A 229 19.04 4.84 -42.81
CA LYS A 229 19.93 4.80 -43.99
C LYS A 229 21.15 3.88 -43.83
N VAL A 230 21.28 3.17 -42.71
CA VAL A 230 22.34 2.18 -42.48
C VAL A 230 21.72 0.78 -42.45
N LYS A 231 21.23 0.31 -43.60
CA LYS A 231 20.93 -1.10 -43.86
C LYS A 231 21.28 -1.46 -45.29
#